data_AF-A0A0M2PXU2-F1
#
_entry.id   AF-A0A0M2PXU2-F1
#
_cell.length_a   1.000
_cell.length_b   1.000
_cell.length_c   1.000
_cell.angle_alpha   90.00
_cell.angle_beta   90.00
_cell.angle_gamma   90.00
#
_symmetry.space_group_name_H-M   'P 1'
#
loop_
_entity.id
_entity.type
_entity.pdbx_description
1 polymer ?
#
loop_
_entity_poly.entity_id
_entity_poly.type
_entity_poly.pdbx_seq_one_letter_code
_entity_poly.pdbx_strand_id
1 'polypeptide(L)'
;MAKSIIQLVDELPADNITVKVLKALDFVAPGQWSNMVGFDQTVIALTGDSDPKVLSRVRDRAAALYEDPSQGYKGAIGLYQTVDKADVAMATAALANKVGEKISVLSFLSSITPKADTTQTVDLLLKIAVEVLAFCKLNGIPQPNPQAFVAALQQNYSDAALMRMVALVCIDGLLPLGPNFLGKIHETLKGLDLSSITGNPVFSGIKGDLPGGGTEEKVGFLTQSFGSVEGWVSGFVDRTNITPQRISGGIGRFIDIADDNLDFIAAFLDQTTNYFEHTGIQTVARHLILAVYPQVKTELAAEAEAKAQAQAAAPSGQPGQYSIGQTVEGWDEDEEDWYEASVLKVREKKGKTQYFLHYAGYGASEEEWVWAEDVRVRDLDNSDQQGYSLGQTVKVWDDEEEEWYSATIQEIRGKQYFVHYWDDDAGEDDEWLNLDDIT
;
A
#
# COMPACT_ATOMS: atom_id res chain seq x y z
N MET A 1 3.05 21.19 1.33
CA MET A 1 3.75 19.90 1.14
C MET A 1 3.07 19.16 0.00
N ALA A 2 3.81 18.42 -0.83
CA ALA A 2 3.19 17.53 -1.81
C ALA A 2 2.47 16.38 -1.08
N LYS A 3 1.30 15.96 -1.56
CA LYS A 3 0.54 14.85 -0.96
C LYS A 3 1.30 13.54 -1.15
N SER A 4 1.27 12.66 -0.15
CA SER A 4 1.75 11.29 -0.29
C SER A 4 0.82 10.48 -1.18
N ILE A 5 1.29 9.34 -1.72
CA ILE A 5 0.42 8.42 -2.46
C ILE A 5 -0.77 7.95 -1.61
N ILE A 6 -0.53 7.74 -0.31
CA ILE A 6 -1.55 7.33 0.65
C ILE A 6 -2.69 8.37 0.71
N GLN A 7 -2.32 9.63 0.90
CA GLN A 7 -3.29 10.74 0.93
C GLN A 7 -4.01 10.88 -0.41
N LEU A 8 -3.30 10.75 -1.53
CA LEU A 8 -3.91 10.86 -2.85
C LEU A 8 -4.98 9.78 -3.08
N VAL A 9 -4.73 8.54 -2.66
CA VAL A 9 -5.69 7.42 -2.81
C VAL A 9 -6.84 7.52 -1.81
N ASP A 10 -6.56 7.92 -0.56
CA ASP A 10 -7.56 8.08 0.50
C ASP A 10 -8.53 9.24 0.19
N GLU A 11 -8.06 10.28 -0.51
CA GLU A 11 -8.85 11.45 -0.90
C GLU A 11 -9.54 11.31 -2.28
N LEU A 12 -9.35 10.18 -2.99
CA LEU A 12 -10.07 9.95 -4.24
C LEU A 12 -11.60 9.98 -3.98
N PRO A 13 -12.39 10.62 -4.85
CA PRO A 13 -13.83 10.67 -4.68
C PRO A 13 -14.44 9.28 -4.84
N ALA A 14 -15.24 8.84 -3.85
CA ALA A 14 -16.03 7.61 -3.96
C ALA A 14 -17.23 7.77 -4.92
N ASP A 15 -17.77 8.99 -5.02
CA ASP A 15 -18.86 9.36 -5.91
C ASP A 15 -18.73 10.84 -6.34
N ASN A 16 -18.48 11.07 -7.63
CA ASN A 16 -18.50 12.38 -8.28
C ASN A 16 -18.79 12.19 -9.79
N ILE A 17 -18.72 13.27 -10.58
CA ILE A 17 -18.97 13.21 -12.02
C ILE A 17 -17.98 12.28 -12.72
N THR A 18 -16.68 12.39 -12.43
CA THR A 18 -15.64 11.49 -12.94
C THR A 18 -16.02 10.02 -12.71
N VAL A 19 -16.35 9.64 -11.48
CA VAL A 19 -16.74 8.27 -11.13
C VAL A 19 -18.02 7.84 -11.86
N LYS A 20 -19.03 8.71 -11.94
CA LYS A 20 -20.30 8.40 -12.64
C LYS A 20 -20.06 8.19 -14.14
N VAL A 21 -19.24 9.02 -14.77
CA VAL A 21 -18.88 8.90 -16.19
C VAL A 21 -18.08 7.63 -16.45
N LEU A 22 -17.08 7.31 -15.62
CA LEU A 22 -16.33 6.06 -15.75
C LEU A 22 -17.24 4.83 -15.56
N LYS A 23 -18.17 4.85 -14.59
CA LYS A 23 -19.20 3.81 -14.45
C LYS A 23 -20.14 3.75 -15.65
N ALA A 24 -20.47 4.89 -16.26
CA ALA A 24 -21.30 4.94 -17.46
C ALA A 24 -20.61 4.34 -18.68
N LEU A 25 -19.27 4.33 -18.72
CA LEU A 25 -18.47 3.71 -19.76
C LEU A 25 -18.18 2.21 -19.53
N ASP A 26 -18.62 1.63 -18.41
CA ASP A 26 -18.38 0.21 -18.10
C ASP A 26 -18.92 -0.72 -19.20
N PHE A 27 -20.01 -0.37 -19.89
CA PHE A 27 -20.51 -1.18 -21.01
C PHE A 27 -19.52 -1.33 -22.18
N VAL A 28 -18.52 -0.44 -22.28
CA VAL A 28 -17.48 -0.48 -23.32
C VAL A 28 -16.31 -1.40 -22.89
N ALA A 29 -16.06 -1.49 -21.59
CA ALA A 29 -15.04 -2.36 -20.99
C ALA A 29 -15.59 -3.05 -19.73
N PRO A 30 -16.51 -4.02 -19.89
CA PRO A 30 -17.32 -4.52 -18.77
C PRO A 30 -16.48 -5.15 -17.66
N GLY A 31 -16.70 -4.68 -16.43
CA GLY A 31 -16.03 -5.20 -15.23
C GLY A 31 -14.54 -4.91 -15.18
N GLN A 32 -14.00 -4.14 -16.14
CA GLN A 32 -12.58 -3.79 -16.16
C GLN A 32 -12.23 -2.75 -15.12
N TRP A 33 -13.19 -2.02 -14.54
CA TRP A 33 -12.86 -1.02 -13.54
C TRP A 33 -13.87 -0.99 -12.40
N SER A 34 -13.32 -0.87 -11.19
CA SER A 34 -14.06 -0.54 -9.99
C SER A 34 -13.41 0.68 -9.34
N ASN A 35 -14.22 1.51 -8.69
CA ASN A 35 -13.70 2.69 -8.01
C ASN A 35 -13.02 2.30 -6.68
N MET A 36 -11.79 1.81 -6.74
CA MET A 36 -10.96 1.54 -5.55
C MET A 36 -10.49 2.86 -4.95
N VAL A 37 -11.00 3.16 -3.76
CA VAL A 37 -10.67 4.34 -2.94
C VAL A 37 -10.26 3.85 -1.56
N GLY A 38 -9.31 4.53 -0.94
CA GLY A 38 -8.70 4.09 0.31
C GLY A 38 -7.53 3.15 0.06
N PHE A 39 -6.36 3.51 0.58
CA PHE A 39 -5.13 2.79 0.31
C PHE A 39 -5.19 1.37 0.87
N ASP A 40 -5.64 1.19 2.11
CA ASP A 40 -5.74 -0.14 2.74
C ASP A 40 -6.77 -1.02 2.04
N GLN A 41 -7.91 -0.45 1.64
CA GLN A 41 -8.91 -1.14 0.83
C GLN A 41 -8.33 -1.60 -0.52
N THR A 42 -7.45 -0.79 -1.11
CA THR A 42 -6.75 -1.13 -2.34
C THR A 42 -5.75 -2.26 -2.09
N VAL A 43 -5.01 -2.25 -0.98
CA VAL A 43 -4.13 -3.37 -0.60
C VAL A 43 -4.93 -4.66 -0.48
N ILE A 44 -6.01 -4.65 0.31
CA ILE A 44 -6.87 -5.83 0.53
C ILE A 44 -7.41 -6.36 -0.80
N ALA A 45 -7.89 -5.47 -1.68
CA ALA A 45 -8.44 -5.87 -2.97
C ALA A 45 -7.40 -6.50 -3.90
N LEU A 46 -6.15 -6.04 -3.85
CA LEU A 46 -5.07 -6.53 -4.72
C LEU A 46 -4.40 -7.80 -4.20
N THR A 47 -4.32 -7.96 -2.88
CA THR A 47 -3.48 -9.01 -2.25
C THR A 47 -4.31 -10.07 -1.52
N GLY A 48 -5.56 -9.75 -1.15
CA GLY A 48 -6.38 -10.56 -0.25
C GLY A 48 -5.95 -10.51 1.22
N ASP A 49 -4.93 -9.72 1.57
CA ASP A 49 -4.36 -9.65 2.92
C ASP A 49 -4.97 -8.49 3.71
N SER A 50 -5.55 -8.80 4.87
CA SER A 50 -6.17 -7.84 5.78
C SER A 50 -5.47 -7.78 7.15
N ASP A 51 -4.29 -8.38 7.30
CA ASP A 51 -3.53 -8.31 8.55
C ASP A 51 -3.06 -6.85 8.80
N PRO A 52 -3.42 -6.24 9.95
CA PRO A 52 -3.04 -4.86 10.26
C PRO A 52 -1.53 -4.59 10.17
N LYS A 53 -0.67 -5.56 10.51
CA LYS A 53 0.79 -5.42 10.40
C LYS A 53 1.24 -5.37 8.95
N VAL A 54 0.63 -6.20 8.09
CA VAL A 54 0.90 -6.17 6.64
C VAL A 54 0.44 -4.84 6.05
N LEU A 55 -0.78 -4.39 6.35
CA LEU A 55 -1.32 -3.12 5.87
C LEU A 55 -0.43 -1.94 6.27
N SER A 56 -0.04 -1.87 7.55
CA SER A 56 0.87 -0.81 8.03
C SER A 56 2.21 -0.84 7.30
N ARG A 57 2.85 -2.01 7.17
CA ARG A 57 4.16 -2.12 6.52
C ARG A 57 4.10 -1.80 5.02
N VAL A 58 3.02 -2.20 4.33
CA VAL A 58 2.79 -1.82 2.94
C VAL A 58 2.60 -0.31 2.80
N ARG A 59 1.85 0.36 3.69
CA ARG A 59 1.73 1.83 3.70
C ARG A 59 3.10 2.50 3.82
N ASP A 60 3.90 2.09 4.80
CA ASP A 60 5.23 2.67 5.05
C ASP A 60 6.18 2.49 3.85
N ARG A 61 6.26 1.25 3.33
CA ARG A 61 7.13 0.94 2.17
C ARG A 61 6.68 1.64 0.90
N ALA A 62 5.38 1.67 0.62
CA ALA A 62 4.85 2.35 -0.55
C ALA A 62 5.04 3.87 -0.46
N ALA A 63 4.86 4.48 0.71
CA ALA A 63 5.12 5.91 0.91
C ALA A 63 6.60 6.25 0.70
N ALA A 64 7.51 5.43 1.21
CA ALA A 64 8.95 5.61 1.00
C ALA A 64 9.33 5.45 -0.48
N LEU A 65 8.86 4.39 -1.15
CA LEU A 65 9.15 4.11 -2.56
C LEU A 65 8.55 5.18 -3.50
N TYR A 66 7.40 5.76 -3.15
CA TYR A 66 6.80 6.86 -3.88
C TYR A 66 7.65 8.14 -3.84
N GLU A 67 8.33 8.41 -2.72
CA GLU A 67 9.17 9.60 -2.54
C GLU A 67 10.60 9.43 -3.08
N ASP A 68 11.01 8.21 -3.43
CA ASP A 68 12.33 7.95 -4.01
C ASP A 68 12.45 8.55 -5.42
N PRO A 69 13.34 9.54 -5.64
CA PRO A 69 13.49 10.21 -6.94
C PRO A 69 14.11 9.32 -8.02
N SER A 70 14.72 8.19 -7.65
CA SER A 70 15.16 7.18 -8.62
C SER A 70 13.99 6.38 -9.19
N GLN A 71 12.83 6.44 -8.55
CA GLN A 71 11.59 5.82 -9.00
C GLN A 71 10.73 6.81 -9.80
N GLY A 72 9.95 6.29 -10.75
CA GLY A 72 9.11 7.10 -11.62
C GLY A 72 7.74 7.50 -11.05
N TYR A 73 7.35 7.01 -9.87
CA TYR A 73 5.96 7.09 -9.37
C TYR A 73 5.45 8.51 -9.17
N LYS A 74 6.19 9.35 -8.43
CA LYS A 74 5.81 10.75 -8.18
C LYS A 74 5.80 11.58 -9.46
N GLY A 75 6.73 11.30 -10.39
CA GLY A 75 6.73 11.89 -11.71
C GLY A 75 5.50 11.50 -12.54
N ALA A 76 5.08 10.24 -12.50
CA ALA A 76 3.87 9.77 -13.18
C ALA A 76 2.60 10.43 -12.64
N ILE A 77 2.45 10.56 -11.32
CA ILE A 77 1.36 11.35 -10.71
C ILE A 77 1.38 12.80 -11.21
N GLY A 78 2.56 13.43 -11.22
CA GLY A 78 2.73 14.80 -11.71
C GLY A 78 2.23 14.98 -13.15
N LEU A 79 2.49 14.01 -14.03
CA LEU A 79 2.00 14.03 -15.41
C LEU A 79 0.47 13.94 -15.48
N TYR A 80 -0.14 12.97 -14.78
CA TYR A 80 -1.61 12.83 -14.76
C TYR A 80 -2.32 14.07 -14.20
N GLN A 81 -1.75 14.67 -13.14
CA GLN A 81 -2.27 15.91 -12.57
C GLN A 81 -2.08 17.12 -13.50
N THR A 82 -1.02 17.14 -14.31
CA THR A 82 -0.75 18.25 -15.23
C THR A 82 -1.77 18.29 -16.36
N VAL A 83 -2.19 17.12 -16.85
CA VAL A 83 -3.27 16.98 -17.84
C VAL A 83 -4.56 17.61 -17.30
N ASP A 84 -5.04 17.14 -16.15
CA ASP A 84 -6.36 17.58 -15.67
C ASP A 84 -6.38 19.01 -15.13
N LYS A 85 -5.28 19.53 -14.56
CA LYS A 85 -5.22 20.92 -14.04
C LYS A 85 -5.29 21.98 -15.16
N ALA A 86 -5.01 21.62 -16.40
CA ALA A 86 -5.12 22.54 -17.52
C ALA A 86 -6.59 22.82 -17.93
N ASP A 87 -7.50 21.90 -17.62
CA ASP A 87 -8.88 21.91 -18.12
C ASP A 87 -9.93 22.35 -17.06
N VAL A 88 -9.59 22.33 -15.76
CA VAL A 88 -10.53 22.67 -14.67
C VAL A 88 -10.60 24.19 -14.44
N ALA A 89 -11.45 24.87 -15.20
CA ALA A 89 -11.72 26.31 -15.05
C ALA A 89 -12.96 26.65 -14.18
N MET A 90 -13.64 25.66 -13.57
CA MET A 90 -14.94 25.91 -12.95
C MET A 90 -15.05 25.58 -11.46
N ALA A 91 -15.86 26.39 -10.79
CA ALA A 91 -16.31 26.18 -9.42
C ALA A 91 -17.38 25.07 -9.37
N THR A 92 -16.94 23.83 -9.17
CA THR A 92 -17.72 22.60 -8.95
C THR A 92 -18.70 22.65 -7.76
N ALA A 93 -18.78 23.75 -7.02
CA ALA A 93 -19.69 23.96 -5.89
C ALA A 93 -21.17 23.71 -6.24
N ALA A 94 -21.60 24.03 -7.47
CA ALA A 94 -22.97 23.79 -7.93
C ALA A 94 -23.31 22.30 -8.15
N LEU A 95 -22.30 21.46 -8.37
CA LEU A 95 -22.42 20.03 -8.66
C LEU A 95 -22.21 19.17 -7.40
N ALA A 96 -21.54 19.71 -6.38
CA ALA A 96 -21.25 19.04 -5.12
C ALA A 96 -22.51 18.58 -4.35
N ASN A 97 -23.63 19.29 -4.51
CA ASN A 97 -24.89 18.96 -3.82
C ASN A 97 -25.82 18.02 -4.61
N LYS A 98 -25.43 17.54 -5.80
CA LYS A 98 -26.25 16.69 -6.67
C LYS A 98 -25.97 15.19 -6.46
N VAL A 99 -25.85 14.77 -5.21
CA VAL A 99 -25.67 13.36 -4.84
C VAL A 99 -27.02 12.65 -4.93
N GLY A 100 -27.22 11.86 -5.99
CA GLY A 100 -28.42 11.03 -6.19
C GLY A 100 -29.46 11.56 -7.18
N GLU A 101 -29.27 12.77 -7.71
CA GLU A 101 -30.13 13.36 -8.75
C GLU A 101 -29.40 13.42 -10.10
N LYS A 102 -30.16 13.40 -11.22
CA LYS A 102 -29.58 13.68 -12.53
C LYS A 102 -29.02 15.10 -12.57
N ILE A 103 -27.81 15.24 -13.11
CA ILE A 103 -27.17 16.56 -13.28
C ILE A 103 -27.67 17.18 -14.57
N SER A 104 -28.26 18.37 -14.52
CA SER A 104 -28.70 19.06 -15.74
C SER A 104 -27.54 19.79 -16.41
N VAL A 105 -27.25 19.44 -17.67
CA VAL A 105 -26.26 20.16 -18.50
C VAL A 105 -26.79 21.54 -18.90
N LEU A 106 -28.11 21.75 -18.94
CA LEU A 106 -28.70 23.00 -19.39
C LEU A 106 -28.33 24.19 -18.50
N SER A 107 -28.17 23.99 -17.19
CA SER A 107 -27.67 25.03 -16.27
C SER A 107 -26.22 25.44 -16.50
N PHE A 108 -25.50 24.69 -17.32
CA PHE A 108 -24.08 24.81 -17.59
C PHE A 108 -23.78 25.39 -18.98
N LEU A 109 -24.69 25.21 -19.95
CA LEU A 109 -24.50 25.66 -21.34
C LEU A 109 -24.23 27.17 -21.50
N SER A 110 -24.63 28.01 -20.54
CA SER A 110 -24.44 29.47 -20.61
C SER A 110 -22.99 29.91 -20.43
N SER A 111 -22.10 29.04 -19.94
CA SER A 111 -20.70 29.38 -19.62
C SER A 111 -19.67 28.56 -20.41
N ILE A 112 -20.08 27.67 -21.32
CA ILE A 112 -19.17 26.76 -22.02
C ILE A 112 -19.27 26.91 -23.54
N THR A 113 -18.10 27.09 -24.15
CA THR A 113 -17.90 27.11 -25.59
C THR A 113 -17.19 25.81 -25.99
N PRO A 114 -17.76 24.98 -26.89
CA PRO A 114 -17.05 23.85 -27.45
C PRO A 114 -15.70 24.27 -28.06
N LYS A 115 -14.65 23.52 -27.74
CA LYS A 115 -13.30 23.73 -28.30
C LYS A 115 -13.30 23.39 -29.80
N ALA A 116 -12.44 24.04 -30.58
CA ALA A 116 -12.25 23.71 -31.99
C ALA A 116 -11.58 22.33 -32.17
N ASP A 117 -11.84 21.66 -33.30
CA ASP A 117 -11.27 20.34 -33.63
C ASP A 117 -9.73 20.30 -33.50
N THR A 118 -9.05 21.38 -33.88
CA THR A 118 -7.59 21.52 -33.72
C THR A 118 -7.17 21.45 -32.26
N THR A 119 -7.88 22.15 -31.38
CA THR A 119 -7.60 22.18 -29.93
C THR A 119 -7.84 20.81 -29.33
N GLN A 120 -8.98 20.18 -29.64
CA GLN A 120 -9.33 18.84 -29.17
C GLN A 120 -8.30 17.79 -29.63
N THR A 121 -7.84 17.90 -30.88
CA THR A 121 -6.78 17.03 -31.40
C THR A 121 -5.47 17.23 -30.63
N VAL A 122 -5.05 18.46 -30.37
CA VAL A 122 -3.83 18.75 -29.60
C VAL A 122 -3.95 18.20 -28.17
N ASP A 123 -5.09 18.38 -27.51
CA ASP A 123 -5.34 17.86 -26.16
C ASP A 123 -5.25 16.32 -26.13
N LEU A 124 -5.86 15.64 -27.10
CA LEU A 124 -5.78 14.18 -27.25
C LEU A 124 -4.34 13.70 -27.50
N LEU A 125 -3.58 14.36 -28.38
CA LEU A 125 -2.18 14.01 -28.65
C LEU A 125 -1.31 14.16 -27.38
N LEU A 126 -1.54 15.20 -26.59
CA LEU A 126 -0.85 15.43 -25.33
C LEU A 126 -1.21 14.38 -24.27
N LYS A 127 -2.49 14.03 -24.14
CA LYS A 127 -2.96 12.97 -23.24
C LYS A 127 -2.33 11.60 -23.57
N ILE A 128 -2.22 11.26 -24.85
CA ILE A 128 -1.53 10.03 -25.29
C ILE A 128 -0.04 10.08 -24.96
N ALA A 129 0.63 11.21 -25.25
CA ALA A 129 2.05 11.36 -24.92
C ALA A 129 2.30 11.28 -23.40
N VAL A 130 1.42 11.86 -22.58
CA VAL A 130 1.45 11.74 -21.13
C VAL A 130 1.32 10.29 -20.68
N GLU A 131 0.42 9.51 -21.28
CA GLU A 131 0.31 8.08 -20.97
C GLU A 131 1.60 7.33 -21.30
N VAL A 132 2.23 7.61 -22.45
CA VAL A 132 3.54 7.02 -22.81
C VAL A 132 4.60 7.36 -21.77
N LEU A 133 4.69 8.64 -21.38
CA LEU A 133 5.67 9.11 -20.39
C LEU A 133 5.44 8.45 -19.02
N ALA A 134 4.18 8.43 -18.56
CA ALA A 134 3.81 7.83 -17.29
C ALA A 134 4.05 6.32 -17.30
N PHE A 135 3.68 5.62 -18.38
CA PHE A 135 3.99 4.20 -18.58
C PHE A 135 5.48 3.92 -18.45
N CYS A 136 6.34 4.71 -19.12
CA CYS A 136 7.78 4.51 -19.06
C CYS A 136 8.31 4.72 -17.63
N LYS A 137 7.86 5.78 -16.95
CA LYS A 137 8.24 6.05 -15.55
C LYS A 137 7.82 4.91 -14.62
N LEU A 138 6.60 4.38 -14.75
CA LEU A 138 6.07 3.30 -13.91
C LEU A 138 6.73 1.94 -14.14
N ASN A 139 7.34 1.75 -15.31
CA ASN A 139 8.00 0.50 -15.68
C ASN A 139 9.54 0.62 -15.70
N GLY A 140 10.10 1.71 -15.16
CA GLY A 140 11.55 1.92 -15.11
C GLY A 140 12.22 2.02 -16.49
N ILE A 141 11.48 2.38 -17.54
CA ILE A 141 12.00 2.55 -18.89
C ILE A 141 12.67 3.93 -18.96
N PRO A 142 14.01 4.00 -19.18
CA PRO A 142 14.78 5.22 -18.99
C PRO A 142 14.51 6.30 -20.03
N GLN A 143 13.92 5.94 -21.17
CA GLN A 143 13.59 6.86 -22.26
C GLN A 143 12.15 6.61 -22.75
N PRO A 144 11.38 7.68 -23.07
CA PRO A 144 10.02 7.54 -23.59
C PRO A 144 9.97 6.62 -24.82
N ASN A 145 9.14 5.58 -24.76
CA ASN A 145 9.08 4.54 -25.77
C ASN A 145 7.62 4.19 -26.13
N PRO A 146 7.06 4.80 -27.19
CA PRO A 146 5.69 4.54 -27.62
C PRO A 146 5.44 3.09 -28.05
N GLN A 147 6.46 2.41 -28.61
CA GLN A 147 6.34 1.02 -29.05
C GLN A 147 6.22 0.05 -27.86
N ALA A 148 7.00 0.27 -26.81
CA ALA A 148 6.88 -0.49 -25.56
C ALA A 148 5.51 -0.27 -24.91
N PHE A 149 5.02 0.98 -24.93
CA PHE A 149 3.70 1.32 -24.43
C PHE A 149 2.58 0.60 -25.19
N VAL A 150 2.53 0.66 -26.52
CA VAL A 150 1.44 -0.01 -27.27
C VAL A 150 1.49 -1.53 -27.10
N ALA A 151 2.68 -2.14 -27.00
CA ALA A 151 2.80 -3.56 -26.72
C ALA A 151 2.19 -3.92 -25.35
N ALA A 152 2.43 -3.10 -24.32
CA ALA A 152 1.79 -3.27 -23.02
C ALA A 152 0.28 -2.98 -23.08
N LEU A 153 -0.16 -1.98 -23.85
CA LEU A 153 -1.57 -1.64 -24.04
C LEU A 153 -2.38 -2.79 -24.65
N GLN A 154 -1.75 -3.58 -25.53
CA GLN A 154 -2.37 -4.75 -26.15
C GLN A 154 -2.46 -5.97 -25.22
N GLN A 155 -1.53 -6.12 -24.28
CA GLN A 155 -1.34 -7.39 -23.55
C GLN A 155 -1.62 -7.29 -22.06
N ASN A 156 -1.32 -6.15 -21.44
CA ASN A 156 -1.16 -6.02 -19.99
C ASN A 156 -2.02 -4.90 -19.38
N TYR A 157 -2.51 -3.96 -20.20
CA TYR A 157 -3.39 -2.90 -19.70
C TYR A 157 -4.70 -3.50 -19.20
N SER A 158 -5.02 -3.19 -17.95
CA SER A 158 -6.19 -3.66 -17.21
C SER A 158 -6.59 -2.60 -16.18
N ASP A 159 -7.71 -2.83 -15.49
CA ASP A 159 -8.12 -2.00 -14.35
C ASP A 159 -8.24 -0.51 -14.70
N ALA A 160 -7.81 0.37 -13.79
CA ALA A 160 -7.83 1.82 -13.97
C ALA A 160 -7.03 2.29 -15.20
N ALA A 161 -5.93 1.62 -15.56
CA ALA A 161 -5.11 2.00 -16.71
C ALA A 161 -5.85 1.75 -18.03
N LEU A 162 -6.50 0.59 -18.18
CA LEU A 162 -7.33 0.30 -19.36
C LEU A 162 -8.54 1.23 -19.42
N MET A 163 -9.22 1.44 -18.30
CA MET A 163 -10.39 2.34 -18.24
C MET A 163 -10.02 3.79 -18.59
N ARG A 164 -8.82 4.27 -18.22
CA ARG A 164 -8.31 5.58 -18.66
C ARG A 164 -8.22 5.67 -20.18
N MET A 165 -7.70 4.64 -20.84
CA MET A 165 -7.59 4.59 -22.30
C MET A 165 -8.96 4.48 -22.99
N VAL A 166 -9.89 3.73 -22.40
CA VAL A 166 -11.29 3.67 -22.85
C VAL A 166 -11.95 5.04 -22.79
N ALA A 167 -11.80 5.72 -21.64
CA ALA A 167 -12.33 7.05 -21.42
C ALA A 167 -11.70 8.06 -22.39
N LEU A 168 -10.40 7.99 -22.64
CA LEU A 168 -9.71 8.82 -23.62
C LEU A 168 -10.31 8.66 -25.03
N VAL A 169 -10.50 7.42 -25.51
CA VAL A 169 -11.10 7.20 -26.83
C VAL A 169 -12.54 7.71 -26.89
N CYS A 170 -13.32 7.54 -25.81
CA CYS A 170 -14.72 7.94 -25.79
C CYS A 170 -14.92 9.46 -25.64
N ILE A 171 -14.22 10.07 -24.68
CA ILE A 171 -14.45 11.44 -24.20
C ILE A 171 -13.60 12.46 -24.95
N ASP A 172 -12.38 12.12 -25.35
CA ASP A 172 -11.45 13.02 -26.05
C ASP A 172 -11.33 12.71 -27.54
N GLY A 173 -11.66 11.49 -27.95
CA GLY A 173 -11.73 11.09 -29.35
C GLY A 173 -13.14 11.25 -29.93
N LEU A 174 -13.99 10.24 -29.70
CA LEU A 174 -15.26 10.09 -30.41
C LEU A 174 -16.29 11.18 -30.13
N LEU A 175 -16.48 11.57 -28.86
CA LEU A 175 -17.48 12.59 -28.52
C LEU A 175 -17.18 13.96 -29.17
N PRO A 176 -16.00 14.58 -29.00
CA PRO A 176 -15.72 15.91 -29.54
C PRO A 176 -15.39 15.92 -31.03
N LEU A 177 -14.72 14.88 -31.55
CA LEU A 177 -14.27 14.87 -32.95
C LEU A 177 -15.22 14.07 -33.85
N GLY A 178 -16.18 13.34 -33.29
CA GLY A 178 -17.18 12.57 -34.03
C GLY A 178 -16.68 11.20 -34.50
N PRO A 179 -17.50 10.46 -35.28
CA PRO A 179 -17.22 9.07 -35.64
C PRO A 179 -15.99 8.89 -36.56
N ASN A 180 -15.57 9.94 -37.27
CA ASN A 180 -14.37 9.95 -38.12
C ASN A 180 -13.17 10.64 -37.44
N PHE A 181 -13.08 10.60 -36.11
CA PHE A 181 -12.04 11.33 -35.36
C PHE A 181 -10.61 11.00 -35.80
N LEU A 182 -10.29 9.73 -36.11
CA LEU A 182 -8.97 9.34 -36.62
C LEU A 182 -8.61 10.10 -37.90
N GLY A 183 -9.55 10.21 -38.84
CA GLY A 183 -9.38 11.00 -40.06
C GLY A 183 -9.14 12.48 -39.76
N LYS A 184 -9.91 13.06 -38.84
CA LYS A 184 -9.73 14.46 -38.42
C LYS A 184 -8.38 14.72 -37.75
N ILE A 185 -7.87 13.78 -36.97
CA ILE A 185 -6.54 13.88 -36.37
C ILE A 185 -5.48 13.91 -37.48
N HIS A 186 -5.57 13.02 -38.48
CA HIS A 186 -4.65 13.03 -39.63
C HIS A 186 -4.72 14.32 -40.44
N GLU A 187 -5.91 14.87 -40.67
CA GLU A 187 -6.08 16.16 -41.35
C GLU A 187 -5.46 17.30 -40.54
N THR A 188 -5.69 17.32 -39.24
CA THR A 188 -5.12 18.32 -38.33
C THR A 188 -3.59 18.23 -38.29
N LEU A 189 -3.03 17.02 -38.18
CA LEU A 189 -1.57 16.78 -38.16
C LEU A 189 -0.88 17.28 -39.44
N LYS A 190 -1.52 17.19 -40.61
CA LYS A 190 -0.96 17.68 -41.89
C LYS A 190 -0.82 19.21 -41.94
N GLY A 191 -1.68 19.93 -41.23
CA GLY A 191 -1.72 21.40 -41.21
C GLY A 191 -1.34 22.00 -39.86
N LEU A 192 -0.74 21.22 -38.96
CA LEU A 192 -0.55 21.60 -37.57
C LEU A 192 0.47 22.72 -37.43
N ASP A 193 0.01 23.88 -36.94
CA ASP A 193 0.88 24.97 -36.56
C ASP A 193 1.49 24.70 -35.17
N LEU A 194 2.82 24.76 -35.06
CA LEU A 194 3.56 24.62 -33.80
C LEU A 194 3.09 25.63 -32.73
N SER A 195 2.57 26.79 -33.15
CA SER A 195 2.00 27.78 -32.22
C SER A 195 0.79 27.24 -31.44
N SER A 196 -0.03 26.39 -32.08
CA SER A 196 -1.23 25.80 -31.48
C SER A 196 -0.91 24.79 -30.38
N ILE A 197 0.28 24.18 -30.45
CA ILE A 197 0.77 23.23 -29.43
C ILE A 197 1.53 23.96 -28.34
N THR A 198 2.42 24.90 -28.70
CA THR A 198 3.23 25.63 -27.72
C THR A 198 2.41 26.54 -26.82
N GLY A 199 1.28 27.05 -27.31
CA GLY A 199 0.30 27.78 -26.51
C GLY A 199 -0.53 26.90 -25.56
N ASN A 200 -0.47 25.57 -25.69
CA ASN A 200 -1.24 24.66 -24.84
C ASN A 200 -0.62 24.59 -23.43
N PRO A 201 -1.42 24.79 -22.35
CA PRO A 201 -0.92 24.72 -20.97
C PRO A 201 -0.34 23.36 -20.59
N VAL A 202 -0.94 22.25 -21.06
CA VAL A 202 -0.43 20.89 -20.80
C VAL A 202 0.94 20.73 -21.44
N PHE A 203 1.11 21.12 -22.71
CA PHE A 203 2.42 21.08 -23.38
C PHE A 203 3.46 21.87 -22.59
N SER A 204 3.12 23.08 -22.14
CA SER A 204 4.01 23.91 -21.33
C SER A 204 4.39 23.25 -20.00
N GLY A 205 3.47 22.52 -19.37
CA GLY A 205 3.70 21.79 -18.12
C GLY A 205 4.58 20.55 -18.29
N ILE A 206 4.45 19.82 -19.39
CA ILE A 206 5.18 18.55 -19.62
C ILE A 206 6.40 18.68 -20.53
N LYS A 207 6.68 19.86 -21.10
CA LYS A 207 7.77 20.05 -22.07
C LYS A 207 9.14 19.60 -21.58
N GLY A 208 9.36 19.55 -20.26
CA GLY A 208 10.62 19.06 -19.66
C GLY A 208 10.76 17.54 -19.70
N ASP A 209 9.64 16.80 -19.76
CA ASP A 209 9.60 15.35 -19.85
C ASP A 209 9.54 14.83 -21.30
N LEU A 210 9.12 15.67 -22.25
CA LEU A 210 9.10 15.32 -23.67
C LEU A 210 10.53 15.19 -24.24
N PRO A 211 10.82 14.13 -25.01
CA PRO A 211 12.14 13.95 -25.62
C PRO A 211 12.40 14.96 -26.73
N GLY A 212 13.67 15.27 -26.97
CA GLY A 212 14.12 16.23 -27.97
C GLY A 212 14.53 17.59 -27.40
N GLY A 213 15.49 18.24 -28.07
CA GLY A 213 16.03 19.55 -27.71
C GLY A 213 15.17 20.72 -28.19
N GLY A 214 14.38 20.54 -29.25
CA GLY A 214 13.54 21.57 -29.86
C GLY A 214 12.04 21.29 -29.81
N THR A 215 11.22 22.32 -30.06
CA THR A 215 9.75 22.18 -30.16
C THR A 215 9.37 21.18 -31.25
N GLU A 216 9.99 21.23 -32.43
CA GLU A 216 9.70 20.33 -33.55
C GLU A 216 9.88 18.85 -33.17
N GLU A 217 10.97 18.52 -32.49
CA GLU A 217 11.24 17.14 -32.05
C GLU A 217 10.21 16.66 -31.01
N LYS A 218 9.82 17.54 -30.09
CA LYS A 218 8.77 17.26 -29.08
C LYS A 218 7.41 17.03 -29.74
N VAL A 219 7.06 17.83 -30.74
CA VAL A 219 5.85 17.64 -31.54
C VAL A 219 5.92 16.35 -32.37
N GLY A 220 7.10 16.04 -32.92
CA GLY A 220 7.37 14.75 -33.56
C GLY A 220 7.10 13.57 -32.64
N PHE A 221 7.46 13.68 -31.35
CA PHE A 221 7.13 12.66 -30.35
C PHE A 221 5.63 12.53 -30.09
N LEU A 222 4.86 13.63 -30.06
CA LEU A 222 3.40 13.57 -29.93
C LEU A 222 2.77 12.79 -31.11
N THR A 223 3.18 13.12 -32.33
CA THR A 223 2.73 12.46 -33.56
C THR A 223 3.12 10.98 -33.58
N GLN A 224 4.36 10.65 -33.19
CA GLN A 224 4.83 9.27 -33.09
C GLN A 224 4.04 8.48 -32.04
N SER A 225 3.74 9.11 -30.90
CA SER A 225 2.96 8.50 -29.82
C SER A 225 1.56 8.14 -30.29
N PHE A 226 0.85 9.05 -30.96
CA PHE A 226 -0.45 8.75 -31.57
C PHE A 226 -0.37 7.65 -32.64
N GLY A 227 0.57 7.76 -33.57
CA GLY A 227 0.75 6.76 -34.62
C GLY A 227 1.03 5.36 -34.07
N SER A 228 1.66 5.25 -32.90
CA SER A 228 1.88 3.96 -32.24
C SER A 228 0.60 3.31 -31.71
N VAL A 229 -0.37 4.09 -31.23
CA VAL A 229 -1.61 3.57 -30.64
C VAL A 229 -2.78 3.50 -31.60
N GLU A 230 -2.69 4.14 -32.77
CA GLU A 230 -3.77 4.22 -33.75
C GLU A 230 -4.39 2.86 -34.08
N GLY A 231 -3.57 1.83 -34.29
CA GLY A 231 -4.05 0.47 -34.56
C GLY A 231 -4.85 -0.14 -33.40
N TRP A 232 -4.44 0.13 -32.16
CA TRP A 232 -5.20 -0.30 -30.98
C TRP A 232 -6.52 0.46 -30.87
N VAL A 233 -6.50 1.78 -31.10
CA VAL A 233 -7.70 2.63 -31.06
C VAL A 233 -8.72 2.21 -32.13
N SER A 234 -8.28 1.99 -33.37
CA SER A 234 -9.15 1.51 -34.45
C SER A 234 -9.77 0.16 -34.09
N GLY A 235 -8.95 -0.82 -33.70
CA GLY A 235 -9.45 -2.15 -33.32
C GLY A 235 -10.37 -2.11 -32.10
N PHE A 236 -10.14 -1.18 -31.17
CA PHE A 236 -11.02 -0.93 -30.04
C PHE A 236 -12.40 -0.42 -30.47
N VAL A 237 -12.44 0.56 -31.37
CA VAL A 237 -13.71 1.12 -31.89
C VAL A 237 -14.47 0.06 -32.67
N ASP A 238 -13.78 -0.68 -33.54
CA ASP A 238 -14.37 -1.73 -34.37
C ASP A 238 -14.98 -2.85 -33.52
N ARG A 239 -14.24 -3.36 -32.52
CA ARG A 239 -14.70 -4.49 -31.70
C ARG A 239 -15.86 -4.13 -30.76
N THR A 240 -15.94 -2.87 -30.33
CA THR A 240 -16.97 -2.42 -29.39
C THR A 240 -18.20 -1.84 -30.10
N ASN A 241 -18.05 -1.50 -31.39
CA ASN A 241 -19.03 -0.74 -32.18
C ASN A 241 -19.49 0.53 -31.45
N ILE A 242 -18.56 1.18 -30.74
CA ILE A 242 -18.84 2.36 -29.94
C ILE A 242 -19.03 3.57 -30.86
N THR A 243 -20.02 4.41 -30.56
CA THR A 243 -20.34 5.62 -31.33
C THR A 243 -20.61 6.78 -30.37
N PRO A 244 -20.53 8.04 -30.83
CA PRO A 244 -20.86 9.19 -29.99
C PRO A 244 -22.25 9.08 -29.34
N GLN A 245 -23.24 8.55 -30.05
CA GLN A 245 -24.60 8.35 -29.55
C GLN A 245 -24.70 7.26 -28.48
N ARG A 246 -23.92 6.18 -28.61
CA ARG A 246 -23.87 5.14 -27.57
C ARG A 246 -23.21 5.65 -26.31
N ILE A 247 -22.18 6.48 -26.45
CA ILE A 247 -21.51 7.14 -25.32
C ILE A 247 -22.48 8.10 -24.63
N SER A 248 -23.11 9.02 -25.38
CA SER A 248 -24.06 9.98 -24.81
C SER A 248 -25.27 9.28 -24.16
N GLY A 249 -25.78 8.21 -24.76
CA GLY A 249 -26.85 7.39 -24.18
C GLY A 249 -26.45 6.68 -22.88
N GLY A 250 -25.19 6.23 -22.77
CA GLY A 250 -24.64 5.67 -21.53
C GLY A 250 -24.56 6.73 -20.42
N ILE A 251 -24.05 7.91 -20.76
CA ILE A 251 -23.87 9.05 -19.85
C ILE A 251 -25.23 9.67 -19.45
N GLY A 252 -26.21 9.66 -20.35
CA GLY A 252 -27.58 10.19 -20.16
C GLY A 252 -28.37 9.55 -19.01
N ARG A 253 -27.86 8.43 -18.47
CA ARG A 253 -28.38 7.80 -17.23
C ARG A 253 -28.12 8.66 -16.00
N PHE A 254 -27.02 9.39 -15.97
CA PHE A 254 -26.55 10.18 -14.83
C PHE A 254 -26.67 11.69 -15.08
N ILE A 255 -26.65 12.08 -16.34
CA ILE A 255 -26.65 13.47 -16.78
C ILE A 255 -27.89 13.69 -17.66
N ASP A 256 -28.63 14.77 -17.42
CA ASP A 256 -29.77 15.17 -18.24
C ASP A 256 -29.27 16.01 -19.42
N ILE A 257 -29.47 15.47 -20.62
CA ILE A 257 -28.86 15.91 -21.88
C ILE A 257 -29.99 16.24 -22.85
N ALA A 258 -29.95 17.41 -23.48
CA ALA A 258 -30.83 17.69 -24.61
C ALA A 258 -30.36 16.90 -25.84
N ASP A 259 -31.30 16.26 -26.54
CA ASP A 259 -31.06 15.15 -27.47
C ASP A 259 -30.09 15.42 -28.64
N ASP A 260 -29.72 16.67 -28.92
CA ASP A 260 -29.01 17.06 -30.15
C ASP A 260 -27.67 17.81 -29.96
N ASN A 261 -27.01 17.70 -28.79
CA ASN A 261 -25.85 18.57 -28.52
C ASN A 261 -24.57 17.88 -28.00
N LEU A 262 -24.03 16.93 -28.78
CA LEU A 262 -22.85 16.15 -28.45
C LEU A 262 -21.61 17.02 -28.12
N ASP A 263 -21.41 18.12 -28.83
CA ASP A 263 -20.26 19.02 -28.61
C ASP A 263 -20.28 19.65 -27.22
N PHE A 264 -21.47 19.95 -26.68
CA PHE A 264 -21.61 20.50 -25.34
C PHE A 264 -21.51 19.43 -24.26
N ILE A 265 -21.89 18.19 -24.55
CA ILE A 265 -21.60 17.05 -23.66
C ILE A 265 -20.10 16.87 -23.56
N ALA A 266 -19.39 16.85 -24.70
CA ALA A 266 -17.93 16.73 -24.71
C ALA A 266 -17.27 17.85 -23.90
N ALA A 267 -17.68 19.10 -24.13
CA ALA A 267 -17.16 20.24 -23.37
C ALA A 267 -17.53 20.22 -21.87
N PHE A 268 -18.72 19.72 -21.52
CA PHE A 268 -19.10 19.50 -20.12
C PHE A 268 -18.20 18.47 -19.46
N LEU A 269 -17.98 17.31 -20.10
CA LEU A 269 -17.18 16.24 -19.54
C LEU A 269 -15.71 16.66 -19.38
N ASP A 270 -15.15 17.34 -20.38
CA ASP A 270 -13.79 17.87 -20.36
C ASP A 270 -13.56 18.79 -19.13
N GLN A 271 -14.51 19.68 -18.83
CA GLN A 271 -14.35 20.63 -17.72
C GLN A 271 -14.79 20.11 -16.34
N THR A 272 -15.53 18.99 -16.27
CA THR A 272 -16.10 18.48 -15.01
C THR A 272 -15.57 17.12 -14.59
N THR A 273 -14.74 16.50 -15.43
CA THR A 273 -14.07 15.24 -15.11
C THR A 273 -12.58 15.44 -14.95
N ASN A 274 -11.98 14.60 -14.10
CA ASN A 274 -10.54 14.51 -13.87
C ASN A 274 -10.12 13.03 -13.96
N TYR A 275 -10.56 12.36 -15.02
CA TYR A 275 -10.42 10.91 -15.10
C TYR A 275 -8.97 10.47 -15.32
N PHE A 276 -8.10 11.34 -15.87
CA PHE A 276 -6.68 11.06 -16.00
C PHE A 276 -5.99 10.99 -14.64
N GLU A 277 -6.19 12.00 -13.79
CA GLU A 277 -5.69 12.05 -12.42
C GLU A 277 -6.31 10.92 -11.57
N HIS A 278 -7.63 10.76 -11.62
CA HIS A 278 -8.34 9.77 -10.81
C HIS A 278 -7.83 8.34 -11.07
N THR A 279 -7.87 7.91 -12.33
CA THR A 279 -7.40 6.57 -12.71
C THR A 279 -5.87 6.48 -12.67
N GLY A 280 -5.17 7.60 -12.85
CA GLY A 280 -3.71 7.71 -12.74
C GLY A 280 -3.23 7.39 -11.33
N ILE A 281 -3.84 8.02 -10.32
CA ILE A 281 -3.60 7.73 -8.90
C ILE A 281 -3.83 6.25 -8.59
N GLN A 282 -4.96 5.68 -9.05
CA GLN A 282 -5.26 4.26 -8.88
C GLN A 282 -4.22 3.34 -9.54
N THR A 283 -3.74 3.71 -10.74
CA THR A 283 -2.70 2.98 -11.47
C THR A 283 -1.39 2.99 -10.69
N VAL A 284 -0.94 4.16 -10.24
CA VAL A 284 0.31 4.30 -9.46
C VAL A 284 0.23 3.54 -8.14
N ALA A 285 -0.90 3.64 -7.43
CA ALA A 285 -1.12 2.92 -6.18
C ALA A 285 -1.00 1.40 -6.36
N ARG A 286 -1.64 0.87 -7.42
CA ARG A 286 -1.53 -0.56 -7.76
C ARG A 286 -0.08 -0.97 -8.00
N HIS A 287 0.68 -0.23 -8.82
CA HIS A 287 2.09 -0.55 -9.07
C HIS A 287 2.91 -0.56 -7.78
N LEU A 288 2.76 0.47 -6.93
CA LEU A 288 3.48 0.56 -5.66
C LEU A 288 3.14 -0.60 -4.73
N ILE A 289 1.86 -0.90 -4.53
CA ILE A 289 1.39 -1.98 -3.65
C ILE A 289 1.95 -3.32 -4.13
N LEU A 290 1.81 -3.63 -5.42
CA LEU A 290 2.30 -4.89 -5.99
C LEU A 290 3.82 -5.00 -5.95
N ALA A 291 4.55 -3.89 -6.06
CA ALA A 291 6.01 -3.87 -5.97
C ALA A 291 6.51 -4.16 -4.54
N VAL A 292 5.87 -3.59 -3.52
CA VAL A 292 6.34 -3.71 -2.12
C VAL A 292 5.77 -4.92 -1.39
N TYR A 293 4.57 -5.40 -1.74
CA TYR A 293 3.88 -6.46 -1.00
C TYR A 293 4.70 -7.76 -0.84
N PRO A 294 5.37 -8.31 -1.88
CA PRO A 294 6.18 -9.52 -1.72
C PRO A 294 7.35 -9.33 -0.74
N GLN A 295 7.97 -8.15 -0.74
CA GLN A 295 9.07 -7.81 0.17
C GLN A 295 8.54 -7.72 1.61
N VAL A 296 7.40 -7.07 1.82
CA VAL A 296 6.75 -7.00 3.14
C VAL A 296 6.44 -8.38 3.69
N LYS A 297 5.91 -9.32 2.88
CA LYS A 297 5.66 -10.69 3.33
C LYS A 297 6.93 -11.41 3.74
N THR A 298 8.02 -11.19 3.01
CA THR A 298 9.33 -11.78 3.31
C THR A 298 9.91 -11.21 4.60
N GLU A 299 9.83 -9.89 4.79
CA GLU A 299 10.29 -9.21 6.01
C GLU A 299 9.54 -9.71 7.26
N LEU A 300 8.21 -9.77 7.20
CA LEU A 300 7.41 -10.20 8.34
C LEU A 300 7.60 -11.69 8.67
N ALA A 301 7.82 -12.53 7.66
CA ALA A 301 8.17 -13.94 7.86
C ALA A 301 9.54 -14.06 8.54
N ALA A 302 10.55 -13.35 8.06
CA ALA A 302 11.88 -13.34 8.66
C ALA A 302 11.87 -12.78 10.09
N GLU A 303 11.07 -11.75 10.38
CA GLU A 303 10.88 -11.24 11.75
C GLU A 303 10.23 -12.28 12.67
N ALA A 304 9.26 -13.06 12.16
CA ALA A 304 8.62 -14.13 12.92
C ALA A 304 9.60 -15.29 13.17
N GLU A 305 10.37 -15.70 12.16
CA GLU A 305 11.41 -16.71 12.28
C GLU A 305 12.51 -16.29 13.24
N ALA A 306 12.99 -15.04 13.16
CA ALA A 306 13.99 -14.50 14.08
C ALA A 306 13.47 -14.48 15.52
N LYS A 307 12.18 -14.16 15.73
CA LYS A 307 11.55 -14.25 17.07
C LYS A 307 11.47 -15.68 17.56
N ALA A 308 11.06 -16.62 16.70
CA ALA A 308 10.99 -18.03 17.05
C ALA A 308 12.39 -18.61 17.35
N GLN A 309 13.41 -18.22 16.57
CA GLN A 309 14.80 -18.61 16.81
C GLN A 309 15.37 -17.96 18.07
N ALA A 310 15.04 -16.70 18.37
CA ALA A 310 15.44 -16.07 19.63
C ALA A 310 14.77 -16.73 20.84
N GLN A 311 13.52 -17.20 20.68
CA GLN A 311 12.82 -17.99 21.71
C GLN A 311 13.44 -19.40 21.86
N ALA A 312 13.87 -20.03 20.77
CA ALA A 312 14.49 -21.36 20.78
C ALA A 312 15.99 -21.37 21.12
N ALA A 313 16.69 -20.25 20.91
CA ALA A 313 18.11 -20.06 21.22
C ALA A 313 18.34 -19.32 22.54
N ALA A 314 17.27 -18.95 23.26
CA ALA A 314 17.39 -18.56 24.65
C ALA A 314 18.02 -19.74 25.41
N PRO A 315 19.14 -19.54 26.12
CA PRO A 315 19.86 -20.63 26.75
C PRO A 315 18.93 -21.38 27.70
N SER A 316 18.83 -22.70 27.49
CA SER A 316 18.53 -23.62 28.58
C SER A 316 19.65 -23.47 29.62
N GLY A 317 19.32 -22.86 30.77
CA GLY A 317 20.00 -23.17 32.03
C GLY A 317 21.28 -22.42 32.37
N GLN A 318 21.30 -21.08 32.33
CA GLN A 318 22.03 -20.36 33.38
C GLN A 318 21.01 -19.63 34.27
N PRO A 319 20.87 -20.04 35.54
CA PRO A 319 20.08 -19.31 36.53
C PRO A 319 20.39 -17.81 36.48
N GLY A 320 19.35 -16.99 36.34
CA GLY A 320 19.47 -15.54 36.33
C GLY A 320 19.93 -14.89 35.03
N GLN A 321 19.85 -15.58 33.90
CA GLN A 321 20.10 -14.97 32.57
C GLN A 321 18.98 -15.27 31.57
N TYR A 322 17.81 -14.67 31.80
CA TYR A 322 16.63 -14.83 30.93
C TYR A 322 16.46 -13.69 29.92
N SER A 323 15.96 -14.02 28.73
CA SER A 323 15.74 -13.06 27.63
C SER A 323 14.29 -12.56 27.57
N ILE A 324 14.08 -11.33 27.09
CA ILE A 324 12.73 -10.79 26.85
C ILE A 324 11.99 -11.70 25.85
N GLY A 325 10.78 -12.12 26.22
CA GLY A 325 9.92 -13.01 25.45
C GLY A 325 10.16 -14.50 25.72
N GLN A 326 11.09 -14.85 26.61
CA GLN A 326 11.30 -16.23 27.06
C GLN A 326 10.18 -16.66 28.02
N THR A 327 9.70 -17.90 27.86
CA THR A 327 8.83 -18.57 28.83
C THR A 327 9.68 -19.04 30.00
N VAL A 328 9.25 -18.69 31.21
CA VAL A 328 9.89 -18.98 32.50
C VAL A 328 8.82 -19.40 33.51
N GLU A 329 9.23 -19.79 34.71
CA GLU A 329 8.35 -19.85 35.88
C GLU A 329 8.82 -18.81 36.91
N GLY A 330 7.88 -18.06 37.50
CA GLY A 330 8.13 -17.17 38.63
C GLY A 330 7.65 -17.81 39.93
N TRP A 331 8.41 -17.66 41.01
CA TRP A 331 8.02 -18.12 42.34
C TRP A 331 7.01 -17.18 42.98
N ASP A 332 5.92 -17.74 43.49
CA ASP A 332 4.93 -17.04 44.32
C ASP A 332 5.16 -17.40 45.79
N GLU A 333 5.50 -16.39 46.61
CA GLU A 333 5.77 -16.58 48.04
C GLU A 333 4.50 -16.86 48.86
N ASP A 334 3.32 -16.40 48.41
CA ASP A 334 2.06 -16.57 49.14
C ASP A 334 1.48 -17.98 48.92
N GLU A 335 1.65 -18.53 47.72
CA GLU A 335 1.17 -19.86 47.35
C GLU A 335 2.23 -20.96 47.43
N GLU A 336 3.50 -20.59 47.65
CA GLU A 336 4.66 -21.49 47.71
C GLU A 336 4.78 -22.40 46.48
N ASP A 337 4.50 -21.85 45.29
CA ASP A 337 4.52 -22.59 44.02
C ASP A 337 5.06 -21.74 42.85
N TRP A 338 5.39 -22.43 41.76
CA TRP A 338 5.97 -21.88 40.54
C TRP A 338 4.91 -21.71 39.44
N TYR A 339 4.81 -20.50 38.89
CA TYR A 339 3.82 -20.16 37.87
C TYR A 339 4.44 -19.83 36.51
N GLU A 340 3.92 -20.45 35.45
CA GLU A 340 4.35 -20.17 34.07
C GLU A 340 4.14 -18.69 33.73
N ALA A 341 5.18 -18.04 33.20
CA ALA A 341 5.19 -16.64 32.87
C ALA A 341 6.03 -16.34 31.62
N SER A 342 5.89 -15.12 31.09
CA SER A 342 6.73 -14.58 30.01
C SER A 342 7.50 -13.35 30.48
N VAL A 343 8.79 -13.28 30.16
CA VAL A 343 9.63 -12.12 30.49
C VAL A 343 9.27 -10.94 29.58
N LEU A 344 8.79 -9.83 30.13
CA LEU A 344 8.48 -8.62 29.39
C LEU A 344 9.62 -7.60 29.38
N LYS A 345 10.36 -7.48 30.49
CA LYS A 345 11.45 -6.52 30.68
C LYS A 345 12.53 -7.09 31.59
N VAL A 346 13.74 -6.53 31.49
CA VAL A 346 14.89 -6.85 32.34
C VAL A 346 15.48 -5.55 32.89
N ARG A 347 15.91 -5.54 34.15
CA ARG A 347 16.65 -4.42 34.74
C ARG A 347 17.70 -4.87 35.74
N GLU A 348 18.69 -4.03 35.96
CA GLU A 348 19.68 -4.15 37.05
C GLU A 348 19.29 -3.26 38.23
N LYS A 349 19.29 -3.80 39.45
CA LYS A 349 19.01 -3.08 40.69
C LYS A 349 19.94 -3.56 41.80
N LYS A 350 20.75 -2.65 42.36
CA LYS A 350 21.79 -2.95 43.37
C LYS A 350 22.81 -4.03 42.93
N GLY A 351 23.07 -4.14 41.63
CA GLY A 351 24.00 -5.14 41.08
C GLY A 351 23.41 -6.55 40.94
N LYS A 352 22.10 -6.71 41.16
CA LYS A 352 21.33 -7.93 40.90
C LYS A 352 20.29 -7.69 39.80
N THR A 353 20.00 -8.73 39.02
CA THR A 353 19.03 -8.68 37.92
C THR A 353 17.59 -8.89 38.41
N GLN A 354 16.63 -8.17 37.82
CA GLN A 354 15.19 -8.40 37.97
C GLN A 354 14.49 -8.54 36.61
N TYR A 355 13.43 -9.32 36.61
CA TYR A 355 12.58 -9.60 35.46
C TYR A 355 11.18 -9.07 35.70
N PHE A 356 10.59 -8.41 34.69
CA PHE A 356 9.18 -8.05 34.72
C PHE A 356 8.38 -9.17 34.06
N LEU A 357 7.57 -9.89 34.82
CA LEU A 357 6.90 -11.11 34.38
C LEU A 357 5.42 -10.85 34.06
N HIS A 358 4.89 -11.63 33.12
CA HIS A 358 3.47 -11.77 32.85
C HIS A 358 3.07 -13.23 33.00
N TYR A 359 2.23 -13.54 33.99
CA TYR A 359 1.81 -14.90 34.30
C TYR A 359 0.72 -15.42 33.35
N ALA A 360 0.88 -16.64 32.88
CA ALA A 360 0.00 -17.27 31.91
C ALA A 360 -1.41 -17.46 32.49
N GLY A 361 -2.43 -16.93 31.79
CA GLY A 361 -3.82 -17.01 32.23
C GLY A 361 -4.27 -15.85 33.14
N TYR A 362 -3.37 -14.95 33.52
CA TYR A 362 -3.65 -13.79 34.36
C TYR A 362 -3.61 -12.48 33.57
N GLY A 363 -4.23 -11.44 34.13
CA GLY A 363 -4.26 -10.11 33.52
C GLY A 363 -3.03 -9.28 33.86
N ALA A 364 -2.89 -8.11 33.23
CA ALA A 364 -1.77 -7.19 33.47
C ALA A 364 -1.71 -6.61 34.90
N SER A 365 -2.73 -6.87 35.75
CA SER A 365 -2.71 -6.50 37.17
C SER A 365 -1.75 -7.34 38.00
N GLU A 366 -1.45 -8.56 37.55
CA GLU A 366 -0.57 -9.50 38.24
C GLU A 366 0.88 -9.42 37.71
N GLU A 367 1.17 -8.48 36.80
CA GLU A 367 2.53 -8.30 36.28
C GLU A 367 3.42 -7.63 37.32
N GLU A 368 4.56 -8.24 37.64
CA GLU A 368 5.43 -7.77 38.70
C GLU A 368 6.92 -7.88 38.37
N TRP A 369 7.75 -7.25 39.20
CA TRP A 369 9.20 -7.35 39.11
C TRP A 369 9.72 -8.41 40.09
N VAL A 370 10.16 -9.53 39.55
CA VAL A 370 10.69 -10.69 40.29
C VAL A 370 12.21 -10.70 40.23
N TRP A 371 12.89 -11.13 41.30
CA TRP A 371 14.36 -11.27 41.30
C TRP A 371 14.81 -12.49 40.52
N ALA A 372 16.04 -12.45 40.00
CA ALA A 372 16.60 -13.55 39.20
C ALA A 372 16.60 -14.90 39.93
N GLU A 373 16.76 -14.89 41.25
CA GLU A 373 16.76 -16.06 42.14
C GLU A 373 15.36 -16.68 42.30
N ASP A 374 14.30 -15.96 41.91
CA ASP A 374 12.89 -16.38 41.98
C ASP A 374 12.30 -16.65 40.59
N VAL A 375 13.16 -16.84 39.59
CA VAL A 375 12.77 -17.16 38.22
C VAL A 375 13.55 -18.39 37.74
N ARG A 376 12.84 -19.34 37.11
CA ARG A 376 13.44 -20.56 36.57
C ARG A 376 12.92 -20.93 35.18
N VAL A 377 13.55 -21.93 34.57
CA VAL A 377 13.07 -22.60 33.35
C VAL A 377 13.04 -24.09 33.64
N ARG A 378 11.95 -24.79 33.29
CA ARG A 378 11.91 -26.26 33.34
C ARG A 378 12.52 -26.86 32.07
N ASP A 379 13.64 -27.56 32.21
CA ASP A 379 14.26 -28.33 31.13
C ASP A 379 13.79 -29.79 31.15
N LEU A 380 12.51 -29.99 30.79
CA LEU A 380 11.86 -31.31 30.87
C LEU A 380 12.55 -32.40 30.03
N ASP A 381 13.31 -32.02 29.00
CA ASP A 381 14.03 -32.96 28.13
C ASP A 381 15.28 -33.54 28.81
N ASN A 382 15.88 -32.79 29.75
CA ASN A 382 17.08 -33.20 30.48
C ASN A 382 16.84 -33.43 31.98
N SER A 383 15.59 -33.30 32.44
CA SER A 383 15.19 -33.58 33.81
C SER A 383 15.26 -35.06 34.17
N ASP A 384 15.43 -35.32 35.47
CA ASP A 384 15.26 -36.64 36.06
C ASP A 384 13.77 -37.07 36.08
N GLN A 385 13.47 -38.22 36.70
CA GLN A 385 12.09 -38.72 36.77
C GLN A 385 11.15 -37.86 37.63
N GLN A 386 11.68 -36.92 38.42
CA GLN A 386 10.90 -36.00 39.26
C GLN A 386 10.77 -34.61 38.61
N GLY A 387 11.40 -34.38 37.47
CA GLY A 387 11.32 -33.12 36.74
C GLY A 387 12.46 -32.14 37.03
N TYR A 388 13.51 -32.55 37.75
CA TYR A 388 14.65 -31.70 38.09
C TYR A 388 15.86 -31.92 37.18
N SER A 389 16.50 -30.84 36.74
CA SER A 389 17.71 -30.88 35.90
C SER A 389 18.89 -30.17 36.56
N LEU A 390 20.11 -30.50 36.11
CA LEU A 390 21.32 -29.76 36.51
C LEU A 390 21.19 -28.28 36.10
N GLY A 391 21.63 -27.37 36.97
CA GLY A 391 21.56 -25.94 36.76
C GLY A 391 20.15 -25.34 36.90
N GLN A 392 19.16 -26.11 37.37
CA GLN A 392 17.82 -25.58 37.64
C GLN A 392 17.79 -24.84 38.98
N THR A 393 17.13 -23.67 39.01
CA THR A 393 16.76 -22.99 40.26
C THR A 393 15.62 -23.73 40.96
N VAL A 394 15.80 -23.97 42.24
CA VAL A 394 14.80 -24.57 43.14
C VAL A 394 14.65 -23.72 44.39
N LYS A 395 13.52 -23.89 45.09
CA LYS A 395 13.37 -23.39 46.45
C LYS A 395 13.68 -24.50 47.44
N VAL A 396 14.41 -24.17 48.49
CA VAL A 396 14.78 -25.05 49.60
C VAL A 396 14.16 -24.52 50.88
N TRP A 397 13.50 -25.39 51.63
CA TRP A 397 12.86 -25.04 52.89
C TRP A 397 13.85 -25.17 54.06
N ASP A 398 13.98 -24.12 54.87
CA ASP A 398 14.73 -24.14 56.13
C ASP A 398 13.77 -24.27 57.32
N ASP A 399 13.87 -25.38 58.07
CA ASP A 399 13.04 -25.64 59.25
C ASP A 399 13.38 -24.76 60.47
N GLU A 400 14.59 -24.21 60.56
CA GLU A 400 15.02 -23.35 61.67
C GLU A 400 14.55 -21.91 61.48
N GLU A 401 14.63 -21.40 60.26
CA GLU A 401 14.19 -20.03 59.92
C GLU A 401 12.72 -19.96 59.47
N GLU A 402 12.09 -21.10 59.14
CA GLU A 402 10.73 -21.20 58.57
C GLU A 402 10.60 -20.37 57.27
N GLU A 403 11.63 -20.37 56.43
CA GLU A 403 11.72 -19.57 55.19
C GLU A 403 12.23 -20.39 53.98
N TRP A 404 11.89 -19.94 52.77
CA TRP A 404 12.31 -20.55 51.51
C TRP A 404 13.52 -19.82 50.90
N TYR A 405 14.60 -20.56 50.63
CA TYR A 405 15.82 -20.03 50.00
C TYR A 405 15.94 -20.49 48.55
N SER A 406 16.49 -19.63 47.71
CA SER A 406 16.76 -19.98 46.32
C SER A 406 18.12 -20.65 46.18
N ALA A 407 18.15 -21.81 45.53
CA ALA A 407 19.38 -22.55 45.25
C ALA A 407 19.40 -23.08 43.82
N THR A 408 20.59 -23.47 43.34
CA THR A 408 20.80 -24.08 42.03
C THR A 408 21.29 -25.52 42.19
N ILE A 409 20.68 -26.46 41.48
CA ILE A 409 21.13 -27.86 41.47
C ILE A 409 22.48 -28.00 40.75
N GLN A 410 23.50 -28.47 41.45
CA GLN A 410 24.85 -28.71 40.94
C GLN A 410 25.13 -30.19 40.63
N GLU A 411 24.53 -31.12 41.37
CA GLU A 411 24.61 -32.56 41.11
C GLU A 411 23.28 -33.28 41.40
N ILE A 412 23.01 -34.38 40.69
CA ILE A 412 21.84 -35.24 40.91
C ILE A 412 22.28 -36.68 41.13
N ARG A 413 21.81 -37.31 42.21
CA ARG A 413 22.07 -38.72 42.54
C ARG A 413 20.80 -39.43 43.00
N GLY A 414 20.09 -40.05 42.06
CA GLY A 414 18.85 -40.74 42.37
C GLY A 414 17.75 -39.76 42.73
N LYS A 415 17.39 -39.67 44.02
CA LYS A 415 16.39 -38.71 44.56
C LYS A 415 17.02 -37.69 45.50
N GLN A 416 18.32 -37.47 45.37
CA GLN A 416 19.07 -36.49 46.14
C GLN A 416 19.71 -35.48 45.20
N TYR A 417 19.73 -34.22 45.63
CA TYR A 417 20.17 -33.08 44.84
C TYR A 417 21.21 -32.29 45.64
N PHE A 418 22.38 -32.10 45.07
CA PHE A 418 23.39 -31.21 45.64
C PHE A 418 23.10 -29.80 45.16
N VAL A 419 22.88 -28.87 46.07
CA VAL A 419 22.47 -27.49 45.74
C VAL A 419 23.52 -26.47 46.16
N HIS A 420 23.52 -25.34 45.46
CA HIS A 420 24.32 -24.16 45.78
C HIS A 420 23.41 -22.95 45.93
N TYR A 421 23.44 -22.30 47.09
CA TYR A 421 22.57 -21.18 47.43
C TYR A 421 22.99 -19.89 46.73
N TRP A 422 22.01 -19.05 46.38
CA TRP A 422 22.26 -17.83 45.60
C TRP A 422 22.97 -16.70 46.36
N ASP A 423 22.91 -16.73 47.68
CA ASP A 423 23.51 -15.75 48.60
C ASP A 423 24.82 -16.23 49.22
N ASP A 424 25.23 -17.48 48.97
CA ASP A 424 26.49 -18.05 49.44
C ASP A 424 27.56 -18.09 48.33
N ASP A 425 28.29 -16.99 48.18
CA ASP A 425 29.39 -16.89 47.20
C ASP A 425 30.54 -17.90 47.44
N ALA A 426 30.65 -18.49 48.64
CA ALA A 426 31.76 -19.34 49.05
C ALA A 426 31.43 -20.84 48.96
N GLY A 427 30.16 -21.21 48.85
CA GLY A 427 29.69 -22.60 48.88
C GLY A 427 29.94 -23.28 50.22
N GLU A 428 29.94 -22.51 51.31
CA GLU A 428 30.06 -23.01 52.68
C GLU A 428 28.78 -23.72 53.14
N ASP A 429 27.64 -23.37 52.55
CA ASP A 429 26.31 -23.87 52.87
C ASP A 429 25.79 -24.90 51.85
N ASP A 430 26.58 -25.25 50.83
CA ASP A 430 26.23 -26.27 49.82
C ASP A 430 25.97 -27.64 50.46
N GLU A 431 24.81 -28.24 50.15
CA GLU A 431 24.40 -29.48 50.80
C GLU A 431 23.62 -30.43 49.89
N TRP A 432 23.44 -31.67 50.37
CA TRP A 432 22.62 -32.68 49.72
C TRP A 432 21.22 -32.70 50.33
N LEU A 433 20.22 -32.39 49.49
CA LEU A 433 18.82 -32.37 49.85
C LEU A 433 18.07 -33.57 49.27
N ASN A 434 16.99 -33.98 49.93
CA ASN A 434 16.05 -34.95 49.39
C ASN A 434 14.95 -34.24 48.60
N LEU A 435 14.15 -35.03 47.88
CA LEU A 435 13.02 -34.52 47.12
C LEU A 435 12.00 -33.73 47.97
N ASP A 436 11.81 -34.11 49.22
CA ASP A 436 10.81 -33.49 50.10
C ASP A 436 11.27 -32.11 50.61
N ASP A 437 12.54 -31.76 50.40
CA ASP A 437 13.18 -30.53 50.90
C ASP A 437 13.25 -29.43 49.82
N ILE A 438 12.82 -29.72 48.58
CA ILE A 438 12.92 -28.80 47.43
C ILE A 438 11.63 -28.70 46.61
N THR A 439 11.42 -27.55 45.95
CA THR A 439 10.31 -27.34 44.98
C THR A 439 10.73 -26.55 43.73
#